data_AF-A0A6N7M8Y9-F1
#
_entry.id   AF-A0A6N7M8Y9-F1
#
_cell.length_a   1.000
_cell.length_b   1.000
_cell.length_c   1.000
_cell.angle_alpha   90.00
_cell.angle_beta   90.00
_cell.angle_gamma   90.00
#
_symmetry.space_group_name_H-M   'P 1'
#
loop_
_entity.id
_entity.type
_entity.pdbx_description
1 polymer ?
#
loop_
_entity_poly.entity_id
_entity_poly.type
_entity_poly.pdbx_seq_one_letter_code
_entity_poly.pdbx_strand_id
1 'polypeptide(L)'
;PRDLKFLRVSKIPDNQGRYIYVLSGKRDEFIQSGNQKNLPLSGFLSLDFAQNLALIRTHPGYASSIAYLIDRAGKFEIQGTIAGDDTILLIPRDGVSKNDVKNCLILIFPELEDRIR
;
A
#
# COMPACT_ATOMS: atom_id res chain seq x y z
N PRO A 1 -24.18 10.87 -15.07
CA PRO A 1 -25.08 9.77 -15.53
C PRO A 1 -24.63 9.01 -16.79
N ARG A 2 -23.33 9.00 -17.11
CA ARG A 2 -22.75 8.17 -18.19
C ARG A 2 -21.74 7.16 -17.63
N ASP A 3 -20.97 7.55 -16.63
CA ASP A 3 -19.92 6.71 -16.01
C ASP A 3 -20.46 5.53 -15.18
N LEU A 4 -21.61 5.71 -14.52
CA LEU A 4 -22.24 4.67 -13.68
C LEU A 4 -22.69 3.42 -14.46
N LYS A 5 -23.02 3.57 -15.75
CA LYS A 5 -23.39 2.44 -16.62
C LYS A 5 -22.18 1.59 -17.01
N PHE A 6 -21.00 2.21 -17.14
CA PHE A 6 -19.74 1.51 -17.43
C PHE A 6 -19.20 0.74 -16.22
N LEU A 7 -19.43 1.26 -15.01
CA LEU A 7 -18.96 0.64 -13.75
C LEU A 7 -19.85 -0.51 -13.23
N ARG A 8 -20.89 -0.95 -13.96
CA ARG A 8 -21.84 -2.00 -13.52
C ARG A 8 -22.30 -1.81 -12.06
N VAL A 9 -22.64 -0.60 -11.63
CA VAL A 9 -23.03 -0.34 -10.23
C VAL A 9 -24.48 -0.75 -9.96
N SER A 10 -24.72 -1.55 -8.93
CA SER A 10 -26.04 -1.85 -8.36
C SER A 10 -26.39 -0.88 -7.24
N LYS A 11 -27.65 -0.45 -7.19
CA LYS A 11 -28.21 0.37 -6.12
C LYS A 11 -28.86 -0.53 -5.07
N ILE A 12 -28.39 -0.49 -3.83
CA ILE A 12 -28.88 -1.35 -2.75
C ILE A 12 -29.40 -0.46 -1.60
N PRO A 13 -30.57 -0.77 -1.01
CA PRO A 13 -31.01 -0.11 0.21
C PRO A 13 -30.19 -0.57 1.43
N ASP A 14 -29.68 0.40 2.18
CA ASP A 14 -29.09 0.25 3.51
C ASP A 14 -30.20 0.03 4.56
N ASN A 15 -29.85 -0.54 5.71
CA ASN A 15 -30.78 -0.88 6.80
C ASN A 15 -31.45 0.36 7.44
N GLN A 16 -31.03 1.56 7.04
CA GLN A 16 -31.60 2.85 7.44
C GLN A 16 -32.42 3.52 6.30
N GLY A 17 -32.76 2.79 5.24
CA GLY A 17 -33.57 3.31 4.13
C GLY A 17 -32.83 4.22 3.14
N ARG A 18 -31.49 4.32 3.26
CA ARG A 18 -30.64 5.09 2.33
C ARG A 18 -30.17 4.19 1.20
N TYR A 19 -29.94 4.74 0.01
CA TYR A 19 -29.43 3.94 -1.12
C TYR A 19 -27.93 4.09 -1.26
N ILE A 20 -27.22 2.96 -1.25
CA ILE A 20 -25.77 2.88 -1.49
C ILE A 20 -25.52 2.30 -2.88
N TYR A 21 -24.57 2.89 -3.60
CA TYR A 21 -24.13 2.49 -4.92
C TYR A 21 -22.95 1.51 -4.77
N VAL A 22 -23.14 0.25 -5.15
CA VAL A 22 -22.14 -0.82 -5.01
C VAL A 22 -21.77 -1.38 -6.38
N LEU A 23 -20.49 -1.55 -6.67
CA LEU A 23 -20.02 -2.16 -7.92
C LEU A 23 -20.49 -3.63 -8.01
N SER A 24 -21.30 -3.96 -9.02
CA SER A 24 -21.83 -5.32 -9.22
C SER A 24 -20.73 -6.22 -9.74
N GLY A 25 -20.47 -7.30 -8.99
CA GLY A 25 -19.33 -8.20 -9.19
C GLY A 25 -18.39 -8.24 -7.98
N LYS A 26 -18.48 -7.26 -7.07
CA LYS A 26 -17.66 -7.17 -5.85
C LYS A 26 -18.47 -7.20 -4.55
N ARG A 27 -19.64 -7.85 -4.53
CA ARG A 27 -20.39 -8.00 -3.26
C ARG A 27 -19.61 -8.85 -2.25
N ASP A 28 -19.00 -9.94 -2.70
CA ASP A 28 -18.12 -10.74 -1.85
C ASP A 28 -16.74 -10.12 -1.70
N GLU A 29 -16.21 -9.40 -2.68
CA GLU A 29 -14.92 -8.70 -2.49
C GLU A 29 -15.03 -7.55 -1.50
N PHE A 30 -16.08 -6.73 -1.46
CA PHE A 30 -16.12 -5.60 -0.51
C PHE A 30 -16.33 -6.04 0.95
N ILE A 31 -16.99 -7.18 1.18
CA ILE A 31 -17.27 -7.70 2.53
C ILE A 31 -16.23 -8.76 2.95
N GLN A 32 -15.54 -9.42 1.99
CA GLN A 32 -14.53 -10.45 2.24
C GLN A 32 -13.10 -10.11 1.77
N SER A 33 -12.79 -8.89 1.32
CA SER A 33 -11.39 -8.47 1.02
C SER A 33 -10.57 -8.12 2.27
N GLY A 34 -10.64 -9.01 3.25
CA GLY A 34 -9.47 -9.40 4.04
C GLY A 34 -8.42 -10.16 3.20
N ASN A 35 -8.66 -10.38 1.92
CA ASN A 35 -7.66 -10.85 0.95
C ASN A 35 -6.83 -9.69 0.39
N GLN A 36 -5.90 -9.22 1.23
CA GLN A 36 -4.74 -8.39 0.88
C GLN A 36 -3.74 -9.12 -0.05
N LYS A 37 -4.20 -9.85 -1.06
CA LYS A 37 -3.33 -10.73 -1.87
C LYS A 37 -2.96 -10.19 -3.25
N ASN A 38 -3.38 -8.98 -3.63
CA ASN A 38 -2.96 -8.36 -4.89
C ASN A 38 -2.93 -6.82 -4.78
N LEU A 39 -2.03 -6.27 -3.96
CA LEU A 39 -1.68 -4.84 -3.92
C LEU A 39 -0.13 -4.71 -3.96
N PRO A 40 0.45 -3.63 -4.48
CA PRO A 40 1.05 -3.53 -5.80
C PRO A 40 2.59 -3.45 -5.69
N LEU A 41 3.27 -4.56 -5.42
CA LEU A 41 4.75 -4.58 -5.49
C LEU A 41 5.28 -4.57 -6.93
N SER A 42 4.41 -4.68 -7.95
CA SER A 42 4.78 -4.37 -9.33
C SER A 42 5.44 -3.00 -9.46
N GLY A 43 5.13 -2.08 -8.54
CA GLY A 43 5.70 -0.75 -8.50
C GLY A 43 7.09 -0.65 -7.88
N PHE A 44 7.56 -1.57 -7.02
CA PHE A 44 8.86 -1.40 -6.35
C PHE A 44 10.02 -1.59 -7.34
N LEU A 45 11.03 -0.72 -7.30
CA LEU A 45 12.22 -0.77 -8.15
C LEU A 45 13.49 -1.03 -7.34
N SER A 46 13.83 -0.13 -6.41
CA SER A 46 15.02 -0.21 -5.58
C SER A 46 14.80 0.34 -4.18
N LEU A 47 15.68 -0.06 -3.27
CA LEU A 47 15.81 0.48 -1.92
C LEU A 47 17.27 0.92 -1.72
N ASP A 48 17.45 2.21 -1.47
CA ASP A 48 18.75 2.83 -1.22
C ASP A 48 18.75 3.50 0.16
N PHE A 49 19.94 3.72 0.72
CA PHE A 49 20.10 4.35 2.04
C PHE A 49 20.99 5.58 1.97
N ALA A 50 20.51 6.69 2.50
CA ALA A 50 21.27 7.92 2.71
C ALA A 50 21.37 8.17 4.23
N GLN A 51 22.55 7.85 4.81
CA GLN A 51 22.73 7.80 6.26
C GLN A 51 21.71 6.87 6.94
N ASN A 52 20.85 7.41 7.81
CA ASN A 52 19.77 6.70 8.48
C ASN A 52 18.45 6.74 7.71
N LEU A 53 18.37 7.44 6.56
CA LEU A 53 17.15 7.51 5.75
C LEU A 53 17.15 6.42 4.68
N ALA A 54 15.97 5.93 4.34
CA ALA A 54 15.76 5.00 3.25
C ALA A 54 15.00 5.69 2.11
N LEU A 55 15.43 5.44 0.87
CA LEU A 55 14.76 5.87 -0.34
C LEU A 55 14.25 4.64 -1.07
N ILE A 56 12.95 4.60 -1.30
CA ILE A 56 12.31 3.55 -2.10
C ILE A 56 11.95 4.16 -3.45
N ARG A 57 12.49 3.61 -4.53
CA ARG A 57 12.12 3.99 -5.90
C ARG A 57 11.00 3.09 -6.38
N THR A 58 10.03 3.69 -7.06
CA THR A 58 8.88 3.00 -7.60
C THR A 58 8.65 3.34 -9.07
N HIS A 59 7.80 2.58 -9.76
CA HIS A 59 7.19 3.05 -11.00
C HIS A 59 6.32 4.29 -10.74
N PRO A 60 6.13 5.16 -11.74
CA PRO A 60 5.29 6.36 -11.62
C PRO A 60 3.87 6.04 -11.11
N GLY A 61 3.39 6.83 -10.16
CA GLY A 61 2.06 6.68 -9.54
C GLY A 61 1.95 5.60 -8.43
N TYR A 62 3.01 4.85 -8.14
CA TYR A 62 2.96 3.79 -7.11
C TYR A 62 3.37 4.24 -5.71
N ALA A 63 4.14 5.32 -5.59
CA ALA A 63 4.77 5.71 -4.33
C ALA A 63 3.74 5.91 -3.21
N SER A 64 2.64 6.62 -3.47
CA SER A 64 1.58 6.88 -2.47
C SER A 64 0.89 5.60 -1.98
N SER A 65 0.65 4.63 -2.87
CA SER A 65 -0.01 3.37 -2.50
C SER A 65 0.89 2.48 -1.65
N ILE A 66 2.18 2.41 -2.01
CA ILE A 66 3.17 1.62 -1.25
C ILE A 66 3.44 2.28 0.11
N ALA A 67 3.59 3.60 0.17
CA ALA A 67 3.76 4.34 1.42
C ALA A 67 2.58 4.12 2.37
N TYR A 68 1.34 4.18 1.87
CA TYR A 68 0.15 3.87 2.66
C TYR A 68 0.18 2.47 3.28
N LEU A 69 0.64 1.47 2.53
CA LEU A 69 0.79 0.10 3.05
C LEU A 69 1.87 0.02 4.14
N ILE A 70 3.00 0.70 3.95
CA ILE A 70 4.08 0.78 4.94
C ILE A 70 3.57 1.42 6.24
N ASP A 71 2.94 2.58 6.14
CA ASP A 71 2.43 3.31 7.31
C ASP A 71 1.34 2.51 8.03
N ARG A 72 0.42 1.87 7.28
CA ARG A 72 -0.65 1.04 7.83
C ARG A 72 -0.12 -0.20 8.56
N ALA A 73 1.06 -0.71 8.18
CA ALA A 73 1.67 -1.85 8.85
C ALA A 73 2.10 -1.54 10.30
N GLY A 74 2.24 -0.26 10.66
CA GLY A 74 2.43 0.19 12.04
C GLY A 74 3.68 -0.38 12.72
N LYS A 75 4.75 -0.62 11.95
CA LYS A 75 5.98 -1.24 12.44
C LYS A 75 6.81 -0.24 13.25
N PHE A 76 7.36 -0.70 14.37
CA PHE A 76 8.10 0.17 15.29
C PHE A 76 9.35 0.76 14.65
N GLU A 77 10.01 0.01 13.77
CA GLU A 77 11.24 0.38 13.09
C GLU A 77 11.09 1.63 12.21
N ILE A 78 9.87 1.94 11.78
CA ILE A 78 9.55 3.02 10.85
C ILE A 78 8.85 4.15 11.61
N GLN A 79 9.47 5.34 11.63
CA GLN A 79 8.90 6.54 12.23
C GLN A 79 7.81 7.15 11.34
N GLY A 80 7.96 7.04 10.02
CA GLY A 80 6.96 7.44 9.03
C GLY A 80 7.51 7.44 7.59
N THR A 81 6.63 7.73 6.63
CA THR A 81 6.99 7.86 5.22
C THR A 81 6.48 9.17 4.60
N ILE A 82 7.16 9.63 3.54
CA ILE A 82 6.70 10.73 2.67
C ILE A 82 6.74 10.22 1.23
N ALA A 83 5.59 10.18 0.58
CA ALA A 83 5.47 9.77 -0.80
C ALA A 83 5.49 10.95 -1.76
N GLY A 84 6.28 10.83 -2.83
CA GLY A 84 6.13 11.58 -4.06
C GLY A 84 5.29 10.81 -5.08
N ASP A 85 5.66 10.91 -6.36
CA ASP A 85 5.04 10.14 -7.45
C ASP A 85 5.71 8.76 -7.66
N ASP A 86 7.04 8.76 -7.74
CA ASP A 86 7.88 7.59 -8.06
C ASP A 86 8.93 7.30 -6.97
N THR A 87 8.84 7.99 -5.84
CA THR A 87 9.82 7.93 -4.75
C THR A 87 9.15 8.03 -3.41
N ILE A 88 9.60 7.24 -2.45
CA ILE A 88 9.21 7.33 -1.04
C ILE A 88 10.46 7.60 -0.21
N LEU A 89 10.40 8.65 0.61
CA LEU A 89 11.33 8.82 1.71
C LEU A 89 10.78 8.07 2.92
N LEU A 90 11.53 7.06 3.38
CA LEU A 90 11.23 6.32 4.59
C LEU A 90 12.17 6.80 5.70
N ILE A 91 11.58 7.15 6.84
CA ILE A 91 12.29 7.66 8.02
C ILE A 91 12.26 6.55 9.07
N PRO A 92 13.37 5.84 9.32
CA PRO A 92 13.48 4.90 10.43
C PRO A 92 13.49 5.61 11.78
N ARG A 93 13.17 4.89 12.85
CA ARG A 93 13.39 5.39 14.21
C ARG A 93 14.86 5.41 14.58
N ASP A 94 15.20 6.24 15.56
CA ASP A 94 16.55 6.30 16.10
C ASP A 94 16.99 4.94 16.66
N GLY A 95 18.24 4.56 16.38
CA GLY A 95 18.81 3.27 16.79
C GLY A 95 18.43 2.07 15.91
N VAL A 96 17.53 2.24 14.94
CA VAL A 96 17.18 1.19 13.97
C VAL A 96 18.28 1.06 12.92
N SER A 97 18.77 -0.16 12.71
CA SER A 97 19.78 -0.42 11.68
C SER A 97 19.15 -0.53 10.29
N LYS A 98 19.98 -0.37 9.24
CA LYS A 98 19.52 -0.58 7.85
C LYS A 98 18.97 -2.00 7.63
N ASN A 99 19.53 -3.00 8.31
CA ASN A 99 19.06 -4.38 8.23
C ASN A 99 17.70 -4.56 8.90
N ASP A 100 17.43 -3.86 9.99
CA ASP A 100 16.12 -3.89 10.65
C ASP A 100 15.04 -3.31 9.73
N VAL A 101 15.36 -2.21 9.03
CA VAL A 101 14.46 -1.64 8.00
C VAL A 101 14.21 -2.64 6.87
N LYS A 102 15.25 -3.30 6.35
CA LYS A 102 15.10 -4.34 5.31
C LYS A 102 14.21 -5.49 5.79
N ASN A 103 14.49 -6.04 6.97
CA ASN A 103 13.72 -7.12 7.57
C ASN A 103 12.25 -6.70 7.79
N CYS A 104 12.04 -5.48 8.28
CA CYS A 104 10.72 -4.89 8.46
C CYS A 104 9.96 -4.81 7.13
N LEU A 105 10.60 -4.33 6.06
CA LEU A 105 10.02 -4.28 4.72
C LEU A 105 9.72 -5.68 4.16
N ILE A 106 10.58 -6.68 4.39
CA ILE A 106 10.31 -8.08 4.00
C ILE A 106 9.09 -8.64 4.74
N LEU A 107 8.91 -8.30 6.03
CA LEU A 107 7.72 -8.71 6.79
C LEU A 107 6.42 -8.08 6.27
N ILE A 108 6.49 -6.85 5.75
CA ILE A 108 5.33 -6.16 5.13
C ILE A 108 5.09 -6.72 3.71
N PHE A 109 6.18 -7.00 3.00
CA PHE A 109 6.23 -7.37 1.59
C PHE A 109 7.14 -8.59 1.38
N PRO A 110 6.65 -9.82 1.61
CA PRO A 110 7.47 -11.03 1.56
C PRO A 110 8.22 -11.23 0.22
N GLU A 111 7.65 -10.76 -0.88
CA GLU A 111 8.24 -10.83 -2.22
C GLU A 111 9.53 -9.99 -2.38
N LEU A 112 9.84 -9.11 -1.42
CA LEU A 112 11.09 -8.34 -1.44
C LEU A 112 12.30 -9.14 -0.99
N GLU A 113 12.15 -10.34 -0.42
CA GLU A 113 13.27 -11.13 0.12
C GLU A 113 14.41 -11.29 -0.90
N ASP A 114 14.10 -11.64 -2.14
CA ASP A 114 15.11 -11.81 -3.20
C ASP A 114 15.64 -10.49 -3.79
N ARG A 115 15.00 -9.36 -3.47
CA ARG A 115 15.27 -8.06 -4.09
C ARG A 115 16.10 -7.12 -3.22
N ILE A 116 16.05 -7.26 -1.89
CA ILE A 116 16.70 -6.32 -0.95
C ILE A 116 17.61 -6.96 0.08
N ARG A 117 17.86 -8.28 0.00
CA ARG A 117 18.80 -8.98 0.90
C ARG A 117 20.20 -8.37 0.82
#